data_AF-A0A660XFB0-F1
#
_entry.id   AF-A0A660XFB0-F1
#
_cell.length_a   1.000
_cell.length_b   1.000
_cell.length_c   1.000
_cell.angle_alpha   90.00
_cell.angle_beta   90.00
_cell.angle_gamma   90.00
#
_symmetry.space_group_name_H-M   'P 1'
#
loop_
_entity.id
_entity.type
_entity.pdbx_description
1 polymer ?
#
loop_
_entity_poly.entity_id
_entity_poly.type
_entity_poly.pdbx_seq_one_letter_code
_entity_poly.pdbx_strand_id
1 'polypeptide(L)' 'NLGTEFSWKETLFLRTGYSSLFKSNAEEGLILGFGVAQRLNNIFIGVDYSYIDMKRFGDISKYSISIGL' A
#
# COMPACT_ATOMS: atom_id res chain seq x y z
N ASN A 1 -11.80 0.74 -8.51
CA ASN A 1 -10.79 0.31 -7.53
C ASN A 1 -11.50 -0.34 -6.37
N LEU A 2 -11.28 -1.65 -6.16
CA LEU A 2 -11.80 -2.42 -5.03
C LEU A 2 -10.60 -2.89 -4.21
N GLY A 3 -10.67 -2.81 -2.88
CA GLY A 3 -9.59 -3.27 -2.03
C GLY A 3 -10.05 -3.57 -0.62
N THR A 4 -9.19 -4.27 0.10
CA THR A 4 -9.37 -4.66 1.50
C THR A 4 -8.14 -4.26 2.28
N GLU A 5 -8.37 -3.67 3.45
CA GLU A 5 -7.34 -3.36 4.42
C GLU A 5 -7.61 -4.14 5.72
N PHE A 6 -6.57 -4.76 6.26
CA PHE A 6 -6.55 -5.33 7.58
C PHE A 6 -5.51 -4.58 8.42
N SER A 7 -5.90 -4.14 9.60
CA SER A 7 -5.01 -3.47 10.54
C SER A 7 -5.04 -4.16 11.90
N TRP A 8 -3.87 -4.26 12.54
CA TRP A 8 -3.73 -4.81 13.88
C TRP A 8 -3.00 -3.83 14.78
N LYS A 9 -3.70 -3.38 15.83
CA LYS A 9 -3.19 -2.48 16.87
C LYS A 9 -2.48 -1.24 16.33
N GLU A 10 -2.91 -0.74 15.17
CA GLU A 10 -2.28 0.39 14.47
C GLU A 10 -0.77 0.22 14.23
N THR A 11 -0.27 -1.02 14.34
CA THR A 11 1.14 -1.38 14.26
C THR A 11 1.43 -2.14 12.99
N LEU A 12 0.51 -3.03 12.58
CA LEU A 12 0.64 -3.82 11.36
C LEU A 12 -0.53 -3.52 10.42
N PHE A 13 -0.22 -3.34 9.15
CA PHE A 13 -1.18 -3.08 8.08
C PHE A 13 -0.94 -4.06 6.94
N LEU A 14 -2.00 -4.70 6.46
CA LEU A 14 -1.99 -5.53 5.27
C LEU A 14 -3.06 -5.01 4.32
N ARG A 15 -2.67 -4.82 3.06
CA ARG A 15 -3.52 -4.23 2.03
C ARG A 15 -3.49 -5.11 0.80
N THR A 16 -4.66 -5.37 0.25
CA THR A 16 -4.81 -6.00 -1.06
C THR A 16 -5.85 -5.25 -1.86
N GLY A 17 -5.68 -5.16 -3.17
CA GLY A 17 -6.65 -4.50 -4.01
C GLY A 17 -6.48 -4.81 -5.47
N TYR A 18 -7.52 -4.52 -6.22
CA TYR A 18 -7.52 -4.51 -7.67
C TYR A 18 -7.88 -3.12 -8.14
N SER A 19 -6.95 -2.50 -8.87
CA SER A 19 -7.19 -1.24 -9.54
C SER A 19 -7.71 -1.51 -10.94
N SER A 20 -8.86 -0.93 -11.26
CA SER A 20 -9.41 -0.87 -12.62
C SER A 20 -9.51 0.62 -12.92
N LEU A 21 -8.45 1.15 -13.52
CA LEU A 21 -8.40 2.55 -13.94
C LEU A 21 -9.40 2.66 -15.11
N PHE A 22 -10.50 3.39 -14.96
CA PHE A 22 -11.60 3.45 -15.94
C PHE A 22 -11.22 4.14 -17.27
N LYS A 23 -10.30 3.57 -18.06
CA LYS A 23 -9.97 3.94 -19.44
C LYS A 23 -9.68 2.65 -20.22
N SER A 24 -10.06 2.56 -21.50
CA SER A 24 -9.84 1.39 -22.37
C SER A 24 -8.39 0.90 -22.50
N ASN A 25 -7.41 1.61 -21.92
CA ASN A 25 -5.98 1.28 -21.93
C ASN A 25 -5.41 1.06 -20.53
N ALA A 26 -6.24 1.02 -19.49
CA ALA A 26 -5.73 0.98 -18.15
C ALA A 26 -5.60 -0.46 -17.66
N GLU A 27 -4.38 -0.81 -17.33
CA GLU A 27 -4.01 -2.13 -16.84
C GLU A 27 -4.72 -2.42 -15.52
N GLU A 28 -5.51 -3.50 -15.52
CA GLU A 28 -6.00 -4.11 -14.30
C GLU A 28 -4.82 -4.75 -13.58
N GLY A 29 -4.53 -4.26 -12.37
CA GLY A 29 -3.38 -4.67 -11.59
C GLY A 29 -3.76 -5.10 -10.18
N LEU A 30 -3.22 -6.24 -9.76
CA LEU A 30 -3.21 -6.65 -8.37
C LEU A 30 -2.27 -5.72 -7.59
N ILE A 31 -2.75 -5.23 -6.45
CA ILE A 31 -2.00 -4.41 -5.51
C ILE A 31 -1.87 -5.23 -4.23
N LEU A 32 -0.64 -5.40 -3.77
CA LEU A 32 -0.33 -5.98 -2.47
C LEU A 32 0.47 -4.96 -1.67
N GLY A 33 0.13 -4.77 -0.40
CA GLY A 33 0.84 -3.85 0.47
C GLY A 33 0.93 -4.36 1.88
N PHE A 34 2.02 -4.00 2.55
CA PHE A 34 2.17 -4.19 3.98
C PHE A 34 2.80 -2.95 4.60
N GLY A 35 2.48 -2.69 5.86
CA GLY A 35 2.98 -1.55 6.59
C GLY A 35 3.24 -1.91 8.05
N VAL A 36 4.23 -1.25 8.61
CA VAL A 36 4.57 -1.30 10.03
C VAL A 36 4.63 0.12 10.56
N ALA A 37 4.01 0.37 11.71
CA ALA A 37 4.10 1.66 12.36
C ALA A 37 4.29 1.52 13.87
N GLN A 38 4.92 2.52 14.47
CA GLN A 38 5.17 2.57 15.90
C GLN A 38 5.09 4.01 16.39
N ARG A 39 4.54 4.17 17.59
CA ARG A 39 4.56 5.45 18.32
C ARG A 39 5.65 5.41 19.39
N LEU A 40 6.63 6.30 19.25
CA LEU A 40 7.72 6.53 20.19
C LEU A 40 7.45 7.86 20.90
N ASN A 41 6.89 7.80 22.11
CA ASN A 41 6.41 8.98 22.85
C ASN A 41 5.40 9.81 22.00
N ASN A 42 5.78 11.03 21.64
CA ASN A 42 5.02 11.95 20.79
C ASN A 42 5.42 11.88 19.32
N ILE A 43 6.15 10.86 18.89
CA ILE A 43 6.58 10.71 17.49
C ILE A 43 5.97 9.43 16.93
N PHE A 44 5.26 9.56 15.82
CA PHE A 44 4.82 8.44 15.00
C PHE A 44 5.82 8.19 13.88
N ILE A 45 6.19 6.93 13.69
CA ILE A 45 7.01 6.49 12.56
C ILE A 45 6.32 5.31 11.90
N GLY A 46 6.17 5.36 10.58
CA GLY A 46 5.62 4.29 9.77
C GLY A 46 6.49 4.00 8.56
N VAL A 47 6.53 2.74 8.15
CA VAL A 47 7.13 2.29 6.90
C VAL A 47 6.11 1.42 6.18
N ASP A 48 5.89 1.72 4.91
CA ASP A 48 4.98 0.96 4.06
C ASP A 48 5.70 0.50 2.79
N TYR A 49 5.41 -0.74 2.39
CA TYR A 49 5.77 -1.28 1.09
C TYR A 49 4.51 -1.62 0.32
N SER A 50 4.51 -1.37 -0.98
CA SER A 50 3.44 -1.81 -1.86
C SER A 50 3.99 -2.27 -3.20
N TYR A 51 3.47 -3.38 -3.68
CA TYR A 51 3.74 -3.95 -4.98
C TYR A 51 2.47 -3.82 -5.84
N ILE A 52 2.65 -3.41 -7.09
CA ILE A 52 1.59 -3.30 -8.07
C ILE A 52 2.03 -4.06 -9.31
N ASP A 53 1.31 -5.13 -9.63
CA ASP A 53 1.45 -5.81 -10.91
C ASP A 53 0.81 -4.93 -12.00
N MET A 54 1.64 -4.36 -12.86
CA MET A 54 1.21 -3.64 -14.05
C MET A 54 1.58 -4.47 -15.28
N LYS A 55 0.60 -5.21 -15.80
CA LYS A 55 0.76 -6.21 -16.87
C LYS A 55 1.60 -5.76 -18.05
N ARG A 56 1.59 -4.48 -18.43
CA ARG A 56 2.28 -3.98 -19.64
C ARG A 56 3.31 -2.88 -19.38
N PHE A 57 3.30 -2.22 -18.22
CA PHE A 57 4.38 -1.30 -17.82
C PHE A 57 5.45 -1.91 -16.90
N GLY A 58 5.27 -3.17 -16.50
CA GLY A 58 6.16 -3.87 -15.58
C GLY A 58 5.85 -3.54 -14.13
N ASP A 59 6.29 -4.42 -13.24
CA ASP A 59 5.97 -4.34 -11.82
C ASP A 59 6.46 -3.05 -11.15
N ILE A 60 5.62 -2.45 -10.31
CA ILE A 60 5.99 -1.26 -9.53
C ILE A 60 6.13 -1.61 -8.06
N SER A 61 7.31 -1.36 -7.51
CA SER A 61 7.55 -1.34 -6.07
C SER A 61 7.50 0.10 -5.54
N LYS A 62 6.70 0.32 -4.51
CA LYS A 62 6.59 1.59 -3.78
C LYS A 62 7.07 1.40 -2.35
N TYR A 63 7.91 2.32 -1.90
CA TYR A 63 8.40 2.39 -0.54
C TYR A 63 7.99 3.75 0.03
N SER A 64 7.42 3.76 1.22
CA SER A 64 6.98 4.98 1.89
C SER A 64 7.49 5.01 3.32
N ILE A 65 7.82 6.20 3.79
CA ILE A 65 8.18 6.47 5.18
C ILE A 65 7.27 7.60 5.66
N SER A 66 6.63 7.39 6.80
CA SER A 66 5.69 8.31 7.43
C SER A 66 6.28 8.78 8.76
N ILE A 67 6.27 10.08 9.01
CA ILE A 67 6.72 10.67 10.27
C ILE A 67 5.64 11.67 10.72
N GLY A 68 5.21 11.59 11.98
CA GLY A 68 4.19 12.47 12.56
C GLY A 68 4.49 12.83 14.02
N LEU A 69 3.88 13.92 14.50
CA LEU A 69 3.88 14.36 15.90
C LEU A 69 2.49 14.15 16.51
#